data_AF-A0A916Q6A7-F1
#
_entry.id   AF-A0A916Q6A7-F1
#
_cell.length_a   1.000
_cell.length_b   1.000
_cell.length_c   1.000
_cell.angle_alpha   90.00
_cell.angle_beta   90.00
_cell.angle_gamma   90.00
#
_symmetry.space_group_name_H-M   'P 1'
#
loop_
_entity.id
_entity.type
_entity.pdbx_description
1 polymer ?
#
loop_
_entity_poly.entity_id
_entity_poly.type
_entity_poly.pdbx_seq_one_letter_code
_entity_poly.pdbx_strand_id
1 'polypeptide(L)'
;MNLGKRNRFSANKITVQLLREGIVESVHSCQAAVVDTRGRILSAAGDPQTTTFARSCLKPIQALPVSITGAQDRFNLSETDLAIICGSHQGTIAQARQVFSILWRCDVEPSALQCPVPECQRSPLQHNCSGKHAGMIAICKQQGWQISSYMDRHHPVQQLALNTMADLLHMPAAEFICAHDDCGVPTYLLEIGQLARLYALLSAHDQLHLERITRAMTRHPDMVSGNGQFDTELMRLSNGEIISKSGAEGVQCIGRIGEGLGLAIKVMDGSKMAKTAVSIHLLKQLGWINPTVAQSLEESFLSVGKYSRLEAVGELSLA
;
A
#
# COMPACT_ATOMS: atom_id res chain seq x y z
N MET A 1 31.84 2.05 -10.46
CA MET A 1 32.71 2.01 -9.26
C MET A 1 32.21 3.12 -8.34
N ASN A 2 31.46 2.88 -7.27
CA ASN A 2 31.77 2.11 -6.07
C ASN A 2 30.61 1.17 -5.69
N LEU A 3 30.85 -0.15 -5.72
CA LEU A 3 30.05 -1.14 -4.98
C LEU A 3 30.50 -1.08 -3.51
N GLY A 4 30.18 0.03 -2.83
CA GLY A 4 30.66 0.35 -1.50
C GLY A 4 29.80 -0.28 -0.41
N LYS A 5 30.39 -1.23 0.33
CA LYS A 5 30.00 -1.71 1.67
C LYS A 5 28.52 -2.12 1.83
N ARG A 6 28.19 -3.35 1.41
CA ARG A 6 27.05 -4.09 1.99
C ARG A 6 27.34 -4.31 3.47
N ASN A 7 26.79 -3.47 4.35
CA ASN A 7 26.64 -3.84 5.76
C ASN A 7 25.77 -5.10 5.76
N ARG A 8 26.38 -6.27 6.02
CA ARG A 8 25.63 -7.50 6.21
C ARG A 8 24.85 -7.39 7.51
N PHE A 9 23.64 -6.84 7.43
CA PHE A 9 22.61 -7.04 8.43
C PHE A 9 22.40 -8.56 8.57
N SER A 10 22.83 -9.13 9.68
CA SER A 10 22.56 -10.53 10.02
C SER A 10 21.28 -10.58 10.85
N ALA A 11 20.14 -10.24 10.23
CA ALA A 11 18.86 -10.36 10.91
C ALA A 11 18.28 -11.78 10.75
N ASN A 12 17.56 -12.24 11.78
CA ASN A 12 16.84 -13.50 11.73
C ASN A 12 15.89 -13.54 10.53
N LYS A 13 15.74 -14.72 9.92
CA LYS A 13 14.76 -14.92 8.84
C LYS A 13 13.41 -15.24 9.45
N ILE A 14 12.36 -14.68 8.88
CA ILE A 14 10.99 -15.08 9.18
C ILE A 14 10.50 -16.00 8.05
N THR A 15 9.81 -17.06 8.45
CA THR A 15 9.12 -17.94 7.51
C THR A 15 7.65 -18.07 7.91
N VAL A 16 6.81 -18.33 6.92
CA VAL A 16 5.43 -18.75 7.16
C VAL A 16 5.28 -20.17 6.65
N GLN A 17 4.78 -21.06 7.49
CA GLN A 17 4.51 -22.44 7.17
C GLN A 17 3.01 -22.62 6.90
N LEU A 18 2.67 -23.27 5.80
CA LEU A 18 1.35 -23.85 5.63
C LEU A 18 1.38 -25.25 6.24
N LEU A 19 0.51 -25.49 7.21
CA LEU A 19 0.36 -26.77 7.88
C LEU A 19 -0.91 -27.46 7.41
N ARG A 20 -0.85 -28.77 7.16
CA ARG A 20 -2.02 -29.65 7.01
C ARG A 20 -2.04 -30.67 8.14
N GLU A 21 -3.10 -30.66 8.95
CA GLU A 21 -3.19 -31.52 10.13
C GLU A 21 -1.92 -31.44 11.02
N GLY A 22 -1.32 -30.24 11.10
CA GLY A 22 -0.08 -29.98 11.85
C GLY A 22 1.23 -30.32 11.14
N ILE A 23 1.20 -30.84 9.91
CA ILE A 23 2.39 -31.21 9.12
C ILE A 23 2.72 -30.11 8.12
N VAL A 24 3.99 -29.71 8.05
CA VAL A 24 4.47 -28.68 7.10
C VAL A 24 4.30 -29.14 5.66
N GLU A 25 3.47 -28.42 4.89
CA GLU A 25 3.27 -28.62 3.46
C GLU A 25 4.13 -27.66 2.62
N SER A 26 4.15 -26.38 2.97
CA SER A 26 4.94 -25.37 2.28
C SER A 26 5.54 -24.35 3.24
N VAL A 27 6.66 -23.75 2.84
CA VAL A 27 7.35 -22.72 3.63
C VAL A 27 7.62 -21.50 2.75
N HIS A 28 7.18 -20.34 3.22
CA HIS A 28 7.29 -19.07 2.53
C HIS A 28 8.34 -18.21 3.25
N SER A 29 9.40 -17.80 2.56
CA SER A 29 10.41 -16.91 3.15
C SER A 29 9.94 -15.46 3.11
N CYS A 30 10.06 -14.78 4.26
CA CYS A 30 9.62 -13.41 4.44
C CYS A 30 10.80 -12.52 4.85
N GLN A 31 10.76 -11.28 4.37
CA GLN A 31 11.64 -10.21 4.79
C GLN A 31 10.80 -9.05 5.30
N ALA A 32 11.31 -8.33 6.30
CA ALA A 32 10.63 -7.18 6.88
C ALA A 32 11.62 -6.13 7.40
N ALA A 33 11.19 -4.87 7.40
CA ALA A 33 11.93 -3.77 7.99
C ALA A 33 10.97 -2.82 8.71
N VAL A 34 11.34 -2.40 9.92
CA VAL A 34 10.67 -1.35 10.70
C VAL A 34 11.56 -0.11 10.68
N VAL A 35 10.98 1.03 10.31
CA VAL A 35 11.70 2.26 10.00
C VAL A 35 10.98 3.45 10.62
N ASP A 36 11.74 4.45 11.06
CA ASP A 36 11.20 5.72 11.53
C ASP A 36 11.13 6.80 10.42
N THR A 37 10.58 7.97 10.74
CA THR A 37 10.48 9.10 9.79
C THR A 37 11.84 9.61 9.27
N ARG A 38 12.94 9.35 10.00
CA ARG A 38 14.30 9.73 9.60
C ARG A 38 14.93 8.71 8.66
N GLY A 39 14.29 7.57 8.43
CA GLY A 39 14.82 6.49 7.60
C GLY A 39 15.78 5.55 8.33
N ARG A 40 15.84 5.60 9.67
CA ARG A 40 16.64 4.65 10.44
C ARG A 40 15.90 3.32 10.52
N ILE A 41 16.56 2.23 10.12
CA ILE A 41 16.07 0.88 10.38
C ILE A 41 16.17 0.65 11.89
N LEU A 42 15.05 0.36 12.54
CA LEU A 42 14.98 0.08 13.97
C LEU A 42 15.07 -1.42 14.25
N SER A 43 14.42 -2.21 13.39
CA SER A 43 14.47 -3.65 13.42
C SER A 43 14.19 -4.24 12.04
N ALA A 44 14.66 -5.46 11.82
CA ALA A 44 14.53 -6.14 10.54
C ALA A 44 14.42 -7.66 10.70
N ALA A 45 13.85 -8.31 9.70
CA ALA A 45 13.98 -9.74 9.47
C ALA A 45 14.47 -9.94 8.03
N GLY A 46 15.62 -10.59 7.85
CA GLY A 46 16.32 -10.63 6.56
C GLY A 46 17.02 -9.31 6.20
N ASP A 47 16.95 -8.91 4.94
CA ASP A 47 17.69 -7.76 4.39
C ASP A 47 16.75 -6.58 4.09
N PRO A 48 16.83 -5.46 4.83
CA PRO A 48 16.08 -4.24 4.57
C PRO A 48 16.29 -3.64 3.18
N GLN A 49 17.41 -3.97 2.52
CA GLN A 49 17.76 -3.51 1.17
C GLN A 49 17.17 -4.41 0.08
N THR A 50 16.38 -5.43 0.44
CA THR A 50 15.67 -6.24 -0.55
C THR A 50 14.77 -5.36 -1.39
N THR A 51 15.05 -5.33 -2.69
CA THR A 51 14.29 -4.56 -3.66
C THR A 51 13.07 -5.33 -4.13
N THR A 52 11.94 -4.65 -4.23
CA THR A 52 10.71 -5.19 -4.81
C THR A 52 9.93 -4.09 -5.51
N PHE A 53 9.13 -4.45 -6.52
CA PHE A 53 8.19 -3.50 -7.06
C PHE A 53 7.16 -3.18 -5.98
N ALA A 54 6.98 -1.90 -5.69
CA ALA A 54 6.09 -1.48 -4.62
C ALA A 54 4.61 -1.77 -4.91
N ARG A 55 4.28 -1.96 -6.20
CA ARG A 55 2.92 -2.27 -6.69
C ARG A 55 1.90 -1.30 -6.05
N SER A 56 0.76 -1.83 -5.60
CA SER A 56 -0.31 -1.02 -5.01
C SER A 56 0.02 -0.40 -3.64
N CYS A 57 1.15 -0.72 -3.00
CA CYS A 57 1.55 -0.06 -1.75
C CYS A 57 1.89 1.43 -1.94
N LEU A 58 2.18 1.89 -3.17
CA LEU A 58 2.44 3.30 -3.45
C LEU A 58 1.18 4.15 -3.61
N LYS A 59 0.00 3.56 -3.72
CA LYS A 59 -1.23 4.33 -4.00
C LYS A 59 -1.48 5.48 -3.00
N PRO A 60 -1.26 5.34 -1.69
CA PRO A 60 -1.41 6.46 -0.75
C PRO A 60 -0.43 7.61 -1.06
N ILE A 61 0.80 7.30 -1.45
CA ILE A 61 1.81 8.28 -1.85
C ILE A 61 1.44 8.93 -3.20
N GLN A 62 0.97 8.14 -4.16
CA GLN A 62 0.48 8.61 -5.45
C GLN A 62 -0.81 9.43 -5.35
N ALA A 63 -1.54 9.34 -4.23
CA ALA A 63 -2.74 10.12 -3.96
C ALA A 63 -2.43 11.50 -3.36
N LEU A 64 -1.26 11.71 -2.74
CA LEU A 64 -0.86 12.99 -2.14
C LEU A 64 -0.97 14.17 -3.10
N PRO A 65 -0.57 14.06 -4.38
CA PRO A 65 -0.73 15.13 -5.35
C PRO A 65 -2.17 15.65 -5.52
N VAL A 66 -3.20 14.84 -5.24
CA VAL A 66 -4.60 15.29 -5.27
C VAL A 66 -4.84 16.39 -4.25
N SER A 67 -4.21 16.30 -3.08
CA SER A 67 -4.30 17.30 -2.02
C SER A 67 -3.33 18.46 -2.26
N ILE A 68 -2.07 18.17 -2.61
CA ILE A 68 -1.01 19.18 -2.81
C ILE A 68 -1.37 20.16 -3.94
N THR A 69 -1.98 19.69 -5.02
CA THR A 69 -2.35 20.53 -6.17
C THR A 69 -3.62 21.35 -5.95
N GLY A 70 -4.33 21.14 -4.83
CA GLY A 70 -5.65 21.72 -4.58
C GLY A 70 -6.79 21.08 -5.36
N ALA A 71 -6.56 19.95 -6.07
CA ALA A 71 -7.60 19.24 -6.80
C ALA A 71 -8.71 18.74 -5.85
N GLN A 72 -8.32 18.28 -4.66
CA GLN A 72 -9.26 17.90 -3.60
C GLN A 72 -10.24 19.04 -3.29
N ASP A 73 -9.72 20.24 -3.05
CA ASP A 73 -10.54 21.37 -2.59
C ASP A 73 -11.37 21.95 -3.75
N ARG A 74 -10.81 22.10 -4.97
CA ARG A 74 -11.54 22.62 -6.14
C ARG A 74 -12.74 21.75 -6.52
N PHE A 75 -12.56 20.43 -6.54
CA PHE A 75 -13.63 19.49 -6.93
C PHE A 75 -14.46 19.00 -5.74
N ASN A 76 -14.19 19.55 -4.54
CA ASN A 76 -14.85 19.20 -3.29
C ASN A 76 -14.83 17.67 -3.04
N LEU A 77 -13.67 17.05 -3.24
CA LEU A 77 -13.47 15.62 -3.04
C LEU A 77 -13.44 15.30 -1.54
N SER A 78 -14.30 14.38 -1.15
CA SER A 78 -14.47 13.92 0.23
C SER A 78 -13.32 13.02 0.71
N GLU A 79 -13.31 12.70 2.00
CA GLU A 79 -12.41 11.67 2.54
C GLU A 79 -12.66 10.29 1.91
N THR A 80 -13.92 9.98 1.58
CA THR A 80 -14.28 8.75 0.88
C THR A 80 -13.68 8.70 -0.54
N ASP A 81 -13.61 9.84 -1.23
CA ASP A 81 -12.95 9.97 -2.54
C ASP A 81 -11.45 9.73 -2.43
N LEU A 82 -10.79 10.34 -1.44
CA LEU A 82 -9.36 10.10 -1.19
C LEU A 82 -9.08 8.63 -0.85
N ALA A 83 -9.93 7.99 -0.04
CA ALA A 83 -9.77 6.60 0.34
C ALA A 83 -9.80 5.67 -0.87
N ILE A 84 -10.76 5.86 -1.81
CA ILE A 84 -10.82 5.03 -3.01
C ILE A 84 -9.68 5.33 -4.00
N ILE A 85 -9.15 6.56 -4.05
CA ILE A 85 -7.94 6.90 -4.81
C ILE A 85 -6.73 6.11 -4.29
N CYS A 86 -6.63 5.94 -2.97
CA CYS A 86 -5.59 5.14 -2.32
C CYS A 86 -5.81 3.61 -2.45
N GLY A 87 -6.99 3.19 -2.90
CA GLY A 87 -7.47 1.82 -2.78
C GLY A 87 -7.05 0.84 -3.88
N SER A 88 -7.06 -0.44 -3.53
CA SER A 88 -7.15 -1.58 -4.45
C SER A 88 -8.51 -2.27 -4.26
N HIS A 89 -9.58 -1.56 -4.61
CA HIS A 89 -10.94 -1.94 -4.27
C HIS A 89 -11.44 -3.18 -5.03
N GLN A 90 -12.51 -3.82 -4.52
CA GLN A 90 -13.09 -5.04 -5.11
C GLN A 90 -13.99 -4.80 -6.34
N GLY A 91 -14.34 -3.54 -6.62
CA GLY A 91 -15.18 -3.20 -7.77
C GLY A 91 -16.67 -3.39 -7.50
N THR A 92 -17.05 -3.36 -6.22
CA THR A 92 -18.46 -3.38 -5.81
C THR A 92 -19.21 -2.18 -6.38
N ILE A 93 -20.54 -2.27 -6.44
CA ILE A 93 -21.38 -1.16 -6.94
C ILE A 93 -21.13 0.14 -6.16
N ALA A 94 -20.96 0.05 -4.83
CA ALA A 94 -20.69 1.22 -3.99
C ALA A 94 -19.34 1.88 -4.35
N GLN A 95 -18.28 1.07 -4.51
CA GLN A 95 -16.96 1.56 -4.90
C GLN A 95 -16.97 2.15 -6.32
N ALA A 96 -17.59 1.47 -7.29
CA ALA A 96 -17.70 1.97 -8.66
C ALA A 96 -18.48 3.30 -8.74
N ARG A 97 -19.53 3.46 -7.92
CA ARG A 97 -20.25 4.74 -7.78
C ARG A 97 -19.39 5.84 -7.18
N GLN A 98 -18.53 5.52 -6.23
CA GLN A 98 -17.59 6.50 -5.66
C GLN A 98 -16.60 6.98 -6.72
N VAL A 99 -16.01 6.08 -7.51
CA VAL A 99 -15.12 6.46 -8.63
C VAL A 99 -15.87 7.31 -9.66
N PHE A 100 -17.10 6.94 -10.00
CA PHE A 100 -17.95 7.75 -10.88
C PHE A 100 -18.18 9.16 -10.30
N SER A 101 -18.42 9.29 -8.99
CA SER A 101 -18.62 10.59 -8.33
C SER A 101 -17.41 11.51 -8.49
N ILE A 102 -16.19 10.98 -8.39
CA ILE A 102 -14.95 11.75 -8.62
C ILE A 102 -14.93 12.30 -10.04
N LEU A 103 -15.16 11.45 -11.05
CA LEU A 103 -15.14 11.84 -12.46
C LEU A 103 -16.24 12.85 -12.79
N TRP A 104 -17.45 12.64 -12.25
CA TRP A 104 -18.58 13.57 -12.39
C TRP A 104 -18.25 14.96 -11.85
N ARG A 105 -17.64 15.05 -10.66
CA ARG A 105 -17.20 16.34 -10.07
C ARG A 105 -16.12 17.04 -10.91
N CYS A 106 -15.36 16.27 -11.67
CA CYS A 106 -14.33 16.79 -12.58
C CYS A 106 -14.88 17.13 -13.97
N ASP A 107 -16.19 16.93 -14.23
CA ASP A 107 -16.79 17.05 -15.56
C ASP A 107 -16.04 16.19 -16.60
N VAL A 108 -15.94 14.89 -16.29
CA VAL A 108 -15.27 13.87 -17.11
C VAL A 108 -16.14 12.61 -17.19
N GLU A 109 -16.31 12.09 -18.40
CA GLU A 109 -17.01 10.85 -18.67
C GLU A 109 -16.20 9.60 -18.23
N PRO A 110 -16.86 8.52 -17.76
CA PRO A 110 -16.18 7.29 -17.36
C PRO A 110 -15.32 6.63 -18.45
N SER A 111 -15.59 6.90 -19.72
CA SER A 111 -14.81 6.43 -20.86
C SER A 111 -13.38 7.00 -20.91
N ALA A 112 -13.09 8.05 -20.15
CA ALA A 112 -11.74 8.59 -19.99
C ALA A 112 -10.84 7.71 -19.09
N LEU A 113 -11.41 6.77 -18.34
CA LEU A 113 -10.62 5.79 -17.60
C LEU A 113 -9.92 4.85 -18.60
N GLN A 114 -8.59 4.75 -18.47
CA GLN A 114 -7.73 3.95 -19.35
C GLN A 114 -7.24 2.68 -18.65
N CYS A 115 -7.65 2.44 -17.39
CA CYS A 115 -7.45 1.15 -16.76
C CYS A 115 -8.30 0.07 -17.45
N PRO A 116 -7.84 -1.19 -17.49
CA PRO A 116 -8.55 -2.25 -18.18
C PRO A 116 -9.90 -2.54 -17.52
N VAL A 117 -10.86 -3.04 -18.30
CA VAL A 117 -12.10 -3.60 -17.75
C VAL A 117 -11.76 -4.96 -17.15
N PRO A 118 -12.04 -5.22 -15.86
CA PRO A 118 -11.79 -6.52 -15.26
C PRO A 118 -12.58 -7.62 -15.95
N GLU A 119 -12.04 -8.83 -15.94
CA GLU A 119 -12.75 -10.02 -16.37
C GLU A 119 -14.08 -10.15 -15.62
N CYS A 120 -15.15 -10.51 -16.34
CA CYS A 120 -16.52 -10.61 -15.82
C CYS A 120 -17.17 -9.30 -15.32
N GLN A 121 -16.54 -8.14 -15.54
CA GLN A 121 -17.12 -6.84 -15.22
C GLN A 121 -17.54 -6.08 -16.47
N ARG A 122 -18.30 -4.98 -16.29
CA ARG A 122 -18.91 -4.23 -17.41
C ARG A 122 -18.26 -2.87 -17.66
N SER A 123 -17.43 -2.39 -16.73
CA SER A 123 -16.91 -1.03 -16.78
C SER A 123 -15.51 -0.91 -16.14
N PRO A 124 -14.65 0.00 -16.65
CA PRO A 124 -13.40 0.36 -15.98
C PRO A 124 -13.60 0.87 -14.55
N LEU A 125 -14.77 1.40 -14.20
CA LEU A 125 -15.12 1.83 -12.83
C LEU A 125 -15.02 0.69 -11.79
N GLN A 126 -15.06 -0.56 -12.26
CA GLN A 126 -14.98 -1.73 -11.39
C GLN A 126 -13.54 -2.26 -11.28
N HIS A 127 -12.60 -1.67 -12.01
CA HIS A 127 -11.19 -2.02 -11.91
C HIS A 127 -10.62 -1.59 -10.56
N ASN A 128 -9.84 -2.44 -9.91
CA ASN A 128 -9.29 -2.20 -8.57
C ASN A 128 -8.37 -0.96 -8.48
N CYS A 129 -7.90 -0.44 -9.62
CA CYS A 129 -7.11 0.79 -9.71
C CYS A 129 -7.91 2.00 -10.21
N SER A 130 -9.20 1.87 -10.50
CA SER A 130 -9.97 2.94 -11.14
C SER A 130 -10.06 4.21 -10.28
N GLY A 131 -10.09 4.09 -8.95
CA GLY A 131 -9.96 5.23 -8.03
C GLY A 131 -8.64 6.01 -8.24
N LYS A 132 -7.49 5.32 -8.29
CA LYS A 132 -6.19 5.96 -8.60
C LYS A 132 -6.24 6.71 -9.93
N HIS A 133 -6.86 6.11 -10.95
CA HIS A 133 -6.99 6.73 -12.27
C HIS A 133 -7.87 7.98 -12.22
N ALA A 134 -9.00 7.93 -11.52
CA ALA A 134 -9.85 9.10 -11.30
C ALA A 134 -9.11 10.22 -10.55
N GLY A 135 -8.28 9.88 -9.57
CA GLY A 135 -7.42 10.85 -8.87
C GLY A 135 -6.42 11.54 -9.81
N MET A 136 -5.76 10.80 -10.70
CA MET A 136 -4.86 11.38 -11.70
C MET A 136 -5.61 12.29 -12.68
N ILE A 137 -6.80 11.89 -13.12
CA ILE A 137 -7.67 12.71 -13.97
C ILE A 137 -8.08 14.00 -13.26
N ALA A 138 -8.44 13.93 -11.98
CA ALA A 138 -8.74 15.11 -11.17
C ALA A 138 -7.55 16.07 -11.11
N ILE A 139 -6.32 15.57 -10.92
CA ILE A 139 -5.12 16.40 -10.97
C ILE A 139 -4.92 17.04 -12.35
N CYS A 140 -5.08 16.26 -13.43
CA CYS A 140 -4.98 16.80 -14.79
C CYS A 140 -6.00 17.92 -15.03
N LYS A 141 -7.25 17.75 -14.60
CA LYS A 141 -8.31 18.77 -14.71
C LYS A 141 -8.02 20.00 -13.84
N GLN A 142 -7.42 19.81 -12.66
CA GLN A 142 -6.98 20.91 -11.81
C GLN A 142 -5.90 21.77 -12.50
N GLN A 143 -4.92 21.11 -13.11
CA GLN A 143 -3.74 21.75 -13.71
C GLN A 143 -3.92 22.16 -15.19
N GLY A 144 -5.04 21.79 -15.82
CA GLY A 144 -5.26 22.02 -17.25
C GLY A 144 -4.41 21.11 -18.15
N TRP A 145 -3.99 19.94 -17.66
CA TRP A 145 -3.23 18.96 -18.44
C TRP A 145 -4.12 18.02 -19.24
N GLN A 146 -3.56 17.42 -20.29
CA GLN A 146 -4.28 16.48 -21.13
C GLN A 146 -4.64 15.19 -20.38
N ILE A 147 -5.90 14.76 -20.47
CA ILE A 147 -6.37 13.51 -19.85
C ILE A 147 -6.21 12.30 -20.77
N SER A 148 -5.96 12.47 -22.06
CA SER A 148 -5.83 11.34 -23.01
C SER A 148 -4.51 10.59 -22.88
N SER A 149 -3.52 11.16 -22.21
CA SER A 149 -2.16 10.63 -22.11
C SER A 149 -1.66 10.50 -20.66
N TYR A 150 -2.55 10.52 -19.65
CA TYR A 150 -2.12 10.57 -18.25
C TYR A 150 -1.33 9.34 -17.80
N MET A 151 -1.44 8.21 -18.51
CA MET A 151 -0.67 6.99 -18.21
C MET A 151 0.77 7.03 -18.71
N ASP A 152 1.10 7.93 -19.66
CA ASP A 152 2.47 8.05 -20.17
C ASP A 152 3.41 8.46 -19.04
N ARG A 153 4.51 7.73 -18.88
CA ARG A 153 5.52 8.00 -17.85
C ARG A 153 6.05 9.44 -17.88
N HIS A 154 6.10 10.08 -19.04
CA HIS A 154 6.57 11.47 -19.16
C HIS A 154 5.45 12.50 -18.98
N HIS A 155 4.21 12.03 -18.81
CA HIS A 155 3.08 12.93 -18.54
C HIS A 155 3.33 13.70 -17.24
N PRO A 156 2.98 15.00 -17.17
CA PRO A 156 3.20 15.82 -15.98
C PRO A 156 2.64 15.21 -14.68
N VAL A 157 1.50 14.51 -14.74
CA VAL A 157 0.94 13.83 -13.55
C VAL A 157 1.80 12.66 -13.05
N GLN A 158 2.43 11.90 -13.95
CA GLN A 158 3.31 10.81 -13.57
C GLN A 158 4.63 11.36 -13.00
N GLN A 159 5.15 12.42 -13.61
CA GLN A 159 6.33 13.14 -13.12
C GLN A 159 6.06 13.77 -11.75
N LEU A 160 4.86 14.33 -11.52
CA LEU A 160 4.47 14.86 -10.23
C LEU A 160 4.40 13.78 -9.14
N ALA A 161 3.82 12.62 -9.45
CA ALA A 161 3.79 11.49 -8.53
C ALA A 161 5.21 10.97 -8.20
N LEU A 162 6.08 10.89 -9.21
CA LEU A 162 7.48 10.52 -9.04
C LEU A 162 8.23 11.53 -8.16
N ASN A 163 8.10 12.83 -8.44
CA ASN A 163 8.76 13.88 -7.68
C ASN A 163 8.27 13.93 -6.22
N THR A 164 6.98 13.72 -6.00
CA THR A 164 6.43 13.62 -4.63
C THR A 164 7.10 12.49 -3.85
N MET A 165 7.27 11.33 -4.48
CA MET A 165 7.94 10.18 -3.86
C MET A 165 9.44 10.42 -3.67
N ALA A 166 10.10 11.06 -4.65
CA ALA A 166 11.51 11.48 -4.60
C ALA A 166 11.78 12.43 -3.43
N ASP A 167 10.93 13.44 -3.26
CA ASP A 167 11.00 14.43 -2.18
C ASP A 167 10.84 13.76 -0.82
N LEU A 168 9.83 12.89 -0.70
CA LEU A 168 9.61 12.13 0.53
C LEU A 168 10.84 11.29 0.86
N LEU A 169 11.37 10.52 -0.10
CA LEU A 169 12.53 9.63 0.08
C LEU A 169 13.89 10.34 0.14
N HIS A 170 13.94 11.65 -0.12
CA HIS A 170 15.19 12.40 -0.28
C HIS A 170 16.14 11.75 -1.30
N MET A 171 15.58 11.20 -2.38
CA MET A 171 16.30 10.52 -3.45
C MET A 171 16.00 11.19 -4.78
N PRO A 172 16.99 11.48 -5.64
CA PRO A 172 16.73 12.06 -6.96
C PRO A 172 15.76 11.21 -7.79
N ALA A 173 14.81 11.86 -8.46
CA ALA A 173 13.83 11.19 -9.33
C ALA A 173 14.48 10.28 -10.40
N ALA A 174 15.69 10.62 -10.86
CA ALA A 174 16.45 9.86 -11.85
C ALA A 174 16.96 8.49 -11.34
N GLU A 175 17.00 8.27 -10.03
CA GLU A 175 17.46 7.00 -9.44
C GLU A 175 16.34 5.94 -9.35
N PHE A 176 15.08 6.34 -9.54
CA PHE A 176 13.96 5.42 -9.50
C PHE A 176 13.91 4.52 -10.74
N ILE A 177 13.95 3.20 -10.51
CA ILE A 177 13.75 2.21 -11.56
C ILE A 177 12.25 1.97 -11.73
N CYS A 178 11.75 2.26 -12.94
CA CYS A 178 10.33 2.19 -13.28
C CYS A 178 10.00 0.98 -14.17
N ALA A 179 8.81 0.41 -13.98
CA ALA A 179 8.18 -0.56 -14.88
C ALA A 179 6.69 -0.24 -15.06
N HIS A 180 6.01 -0.94 -15.98
CA HIS A 180 4.55 -0.85 -16.11
C HIS A 180 3.86 -1.79 -15.11
N ASP A 181 2.80 -1.30 -14.46
CA ASP A 181 1.88 -2.11 -13.67
C ASP A 181 0.73 -2.62 -14.57
N ASP A 182 -0.05 -3.59 -14.08
CA ASP A 182 -1.11 -4.26 -14.87
C ASP A 182 -2.27 -3.31 -15.23
N CYS A 183 -2.39 -2.18 -14.52
CA CYS A 183 -3.34 -1.12 -14.82
C CYS A 183 -2.84 -0.11 -15.87
N GLY A 184 -1.61 -0.28 -16.37
CA GLY A 184 -1.01 0.55 -17.42
C GLY A 184 -0.16 1.73 -16.94
N VAL A 185 -0.17 2.05 -15.64
CA VAL A 185 0.62 3.18 -15.09
C VAL A 185 1.96 2.70 -14.50
N PRO A 186 2.94 3.62 -14.33
CA PRO A 186 4.21 3.34 -13.65
C PRO A 186 4.11 2.69 -12.27
N THR A 187 4.98 1.71 -12.02
CA THR A 187 5.35 1.19 -10.70
C THR A 187 6.87 1.26 -10.54
N TYR A 188 7.34 1.33 -9.29
CA TYR A 188 8.74 1.60 -8.99
C TYR A 188 9.35 0.49 -8.14
N LEU A 189 10.60 0.14 -8.45
CA LEU A 189 11.41 -0.77 -7.65
C LEU A 189 11.98 0.00 -6.46
N LEU A 190 11.68 -0.45 -5.24
CA LEU A 190 12.13 0.17 -4.00
C LEU A 190 12.66 -0.88 -3.04
N GLU A 191 13.59 -0.48 -2.19
CA GLU A 191 13.99 -1.28 -1.03
C GLU A 191 12.85 -1.34 0.00
N ILE A 192 12.68 -2.46 0.69
CA ILE A 192 11.64 -2.56 1.73
C ILE A 192 11.85 -1.51 2.84
N GLY A 193 13.10 -1.14 3.17
CA GLY A 193 13.38 -0.03 4.09
C GLY A 193 12.82 1.32 3.60
N GLN A 194 12.92 1.61 2.30
CA GLN A 194 12.35 2.83 1.71
C GLN A 194 10.81 2.80 1.76
N LEU A 195 10.19 1.65 1.49
CA LEU A 195 8.75 1.47 1.62
C LEU A 195 8.28 1.67 3.06
N ALA A 196 8.99 1.10 4.03
CA ALA A 196 8.69 1.27 5.45
C ALA A 196 8.79 2.76 5.83
N ARG A 197 9.81 3.48 5.35
CA ARG A 197 9.95 4.91 5.58
C ARG A 197 8.78 5.74 5.04
N LEU A 198 8.24 5.40 3.86
CA LEU A 198 7.05 6.07 3.32
C LEU A 198 5.83 5.92 4.24
N TYR A 199 5.68 4.74 4.88
CA TYR A 199 4.59 4.50 5.83
C TYR A 199 4.84 5.10 7.21
N ALA A 200 6.11 5.26 7.60
CA ALA A 200 6.50 6.03 8.78
C ALA A 200 6.11 7.52 8.62
N LEU A 201 6.33 8.09 7.43
CA LEU A 201 5.91 9.47 7.11
C LEU A 201 4.38 9.61 7.11
N LEU A 202 3.66 8.68 6.47
CA LEU A 202 2.19 8.67 6.50
C LEU A 202 1.63 8.59 7.93
N SER A 203 2.31 7.89 8.84
CA SER A 203 1.84 7.66 10.20
C SER A 203 2.20 8.77 11.18
N ALA A 204 3.13 9.67 10.84
CA ALA A 204 3.69 10.66 11.76
C ALA A 204 2.76 11.83 12.17
N HIS A 205 1.75 12.16 11.36
CA HIS A 205 0.84 13.31 11.58
C HIS A 205 1.56 14.68 11.66
N ASP A 206 2.68 14.83 10.96
CA ASP A 206 3.49 16.06 10.93
C ASP A 206 3.16 16.98 9.74
N GLN A 207 2.56 16.43 8.68
CA GLN A 207 2.22 17.16 7.47
C GLN A 207 0.74 17.00 7.11
N LEU A 208 0.07 18.13 6.86
CA LEU A 208 -1.36 18.21 6.56
C LEU A 208 -1.81 17.24 5.45
N HIS A 209 -1.06 17.16 4.34
CA HIS A 209 -1.45 16.33 3.19
C HIS A 209 -1.29 14.82 3.48
N LEU A 210 -0.25 14.42 4.22
CA LEU A 210 -0.06 13.04 4.67
C LEU A 210 -1.19 12.65 5.64
N GLU A 211 -1.51 13.52 6.59
CA GLU A 211 -2.61 13.31 7.54
C GLU A 211 -3.96 13.14 6.83
N ARG A 212 -4.26 13.98 5.82
CA ARG A 212 -5.50 13.86 5.03
C ARG A 212 -5.62 12.48 4.37
N ILE A 213 -4.54 11.94 3.80
CA ILE A 213 -4.53 10.60 3.21
C ILE A 213 -4.73 9.53 4.26
N THR A 214 -3.97 9.60 5.36
CA THR A 214 -4.04 8.62 6.45
C THR A 214 -5.44 8.57 7.05
N ARG A 215 -6.03 9.73 7.34
CA ARG A 215 -7.39 9.86 7.88
C ARG A 215 -8.46 9.33 6.92
N ALA A 216 -8.33 9.61 5.63
CA ALA A 216 -9.23 9.09 4.62
C ALA A 216 -9.22 7.55 4.61
N MET A 217 -8.03 6.94 4.60
CA MET A 217 -7.88 5.49 4.57
C MET A 217 -8.40 4.81 5.84
N THR A 218 -8.10 5.35 7.03
CA THR A 218 -8.51 4.71 8.29
C THR A 218 -9.98 4.91 8.62
N ARG A 219 -10.62 5.99 8.15
CA ARG A 219 -12.06 6.22 8.32
C ARG A 219 -12.93 5.51 7.27
N HIS A 220 -12.40 5.29 6.07
CA HIS A 220 -13.10 4.60 4.99
C HIS A 220 -12.30 3.38 4.47
N PRO A 221 -11.93 2.43 5.34
CA PRO A 221 -11.07 1.31 4.96
C PRO A 221 -11.73 0.38 3.95
N ASP A 222 -13.07 0.34 3.90
CA ASP A 222 -13.85 -0.38 2.90
C ASP A 222 -13.70 0.19 1.48
N MET A 223 -13.40 1.47 1.35
CA MET A 223 -13.07 2.07 0.04
C MET A 223 -11.64 1.73 -0.40
N VAL A 224 -10.75 1.41 0.55
CA VAL A 224 -9.37 1.04 0.25
C VAL A 224 -9.29 -0.38 -0.32
N SER A 225 -9.76 -1.39 0.43
CA SER A 225 -9.60 -2.80 0.02
C SER A 225 -10.92 -3.56 -0.07
N GLY A 226 -12.01 -3.04 0.48
CA GLY A 226 -13.32 -3.72 0.52
C GLY A 226 -13.50 -4.59 1.76
N ASN A 227 -14.76 -4.95 2.05
CA ASN A 227 -15.11 -5.71 3.24
C ASN A 227 -14.45 -7.11 3.25
N GLY A 228 -14.00 -7.55 4.42
CA GLY A 228 -13.37 -8.85 4.61
C GLY A 228 -11.96 -8.97 4.02
N GLN A 229 -11.40 -7.90 3.44
CA GLN A 229 -9.97 -7.87 3.10
C GLN A 229 -9.13 -7.47 4.31
N PHE A 230 -7.92 -8.04 4.39
CA PHE A 230 -7.01 -7.84 5.51
C PHE A 230 -6.77 -6.37 5.89
N ASP A 231 -6.44 -5.51 4.91
CA ASP A 231 -6.23 -4.08 5.18
C ASP A 231 -7.45 -3.41 5.82
N THR A 232 -8.64 -3.78 5.34
CA THR A 232 -9.90 -3.21 5.82
C THR A 232 -10.16 -3.62 7.27
N GLU A 233 -10.05 -4.92 7.55
CA GLU A 233 -10.31 -5.46 8.89
C GLU A 233 -9.24 -5.03 9.89
N LEU A 234 -7.96 -4.95 9.48
CA LEU A 234 -6.89 -4.44 10.33
C LEU A 234 -7.11 -2.98 10.72
N MET A 235 -7.45 -2.10 9.78
CA MET A 235 -7.71 -0.69 10.08
C MET A 235 -8.95 -0.49 10.95
N ARG A 236 -10.00 -1.32 10.77
CA ARG A 236 -11.19 -1.31 11.62
C ARG A 236 -10.91 -1.76 13.04
N LEU A 237 -10.30 -2.93 13.19
CA LEU A 237 -10.06 -3.54 14.50
C LEU A 237 -9.01 -2.79 15.33
N SER A 238 -8.10 -2.08 14.66
CA SER A 238 -7.14 -1.17 15.33
C SER A 238 -7.73 0.20 15.66
N ASN A 239 -9.03 0.43 15.43
CA ASN A 239 -9.71 1.72 15.69
C ASN A 239 -9.00 2.93 15.08
N GLY A 240 -8.39 2.76 13.90
CA GLY A 240 -7.67 3.83 13.20
C GLY A 240 -6.29 4.16 13.76
N GLU A 241 -5.71 3.34 14.63
CA GLU A 241 -4.31 3.48 15.08
C GLU A 241 -3.29 2.88 14.09
N ILE A 242 -3.76 2.12 13.09
CA ILE A 242 -2.93 1.54 12.05
C ILE A 242 -3.45 1.98 10.69
N ILE A 243 -2.52 2.37 9.81
CA ILE A 243 -2.76 2.46 8.37
C ILE A 243 -2.14 1.24 7.68
N SER A 244 -2.87 0.59 6.78
CA SER A 244 -2.42 -0.61 6.09
C SER A 244 -2.73 -0.56 4.62
N LYS A 245 -1.76 -1.00 3.79
CA LYS A 245 -1.97 -1.19 2.36
C LYS A 245 -1.23 -2.40 1.84
N SER A 246 -1.99 -3.26 1.21
CA SER A 246 -1.46 -4.39 0.47
C SER A 246 -1.00 -4.04 -0.95
N GLY A 247 0.08 -4.68 -1.35
CA GLY A 247 0.58 -4.80 -2.72
C GLY A 247 0.41 -6.23 -3.24
N ALA A 248 0.43 -6.37 -4.57
CA ALA A 248 0.59 -7.66 -5.24
C ALA A 248 1.99 -8.24 -4.96
N GLU A 249 2.23 -9.49 -5.34
CA GLU A 249 3.54 -10.13 -5.20
C GLU A 249 4.09 -10.06 -3.77
N GLY A 250 3.26 -10.34 -2.76
CA GLY A 250 3.71 -10.53 -1.38
C GLY A 250 4.20 -9.27 -0.66
N VAL A 251 3.87 -8.07 -1.14
CA VAL A 251 4.25 -6.80 -0.49
C VAL A 251 3.15 -6.30 0.45
N GLN A 252 3.49 -5.97 1.69
CA GLN A 252 2.61 -5.30 2.65
C GLN A 252 3.32 -4.09 3.24
N CYS A 253 2.63 -2.96 3.37
CA CYS A 253 3.12 -1.82 4.11
C CYS A 253 2.11 -1.37 5.17
N ILE A 254 2.60 -1.05 6.36
CA ILE A 254 1.81 -0.73 7.55
C ILE A 254 2.47 0.43 8.29
N GLY A 255 1.69 1.38 8.79
CA GLY A 255 2.18 2.48 9.64
C GLY A 255 1.46 2.53 10.97
N ARG A 256 2.19 2.83 12.05
CA ARG A 256 1.66 3.05 13.41
C ARG A 256 1.39 4.53 13.63
N ILE A 257 0.11 4.90 13.61
CA ILE A 257 -0.35 6.29 13.64
C ILE A 257 0.04 6.96 14.95
N GLY A 258 0.59 8.17 14.85
CA GLY A 258 1.05 8.98 15.98
C GLY A 258 2.46 8.65 16.46
N GLU A 259 3.02 7.50 16.07
CA GLU A 259 4.37 7.09 16.48
C GLU A 259 5.42 7.31 15.39
N GLY A 260 5.01 7.61 14.14
CA GLY A 260 5.92 7.84 13.03
C GLY A 260 6.77 6.61 12.69
N LEU A 261 6.20 5.42 12.90
CA LEU A 261 6.82 4.13 12.57
C LEU A 261 6.12 3.52 11.36
N GLY A 262 6.92 2.90 10.50
CA GLY A 262 6.46 2.16 9.33
C GLY A 262 7.10 0.79 9.26
N LEU A 263 6.33 -0.18 8.79
CA LEU A 263 6.70 -1.57 8.57
C LEU A 263 6.46 -1.89 7.09
N ALA A 264 7.46 -2.46 6.43
CA ALA A 264 7.29 -3.06 5.12
C ALA A 264 7.70 -4.53 5.15
N ILE A 265 6.95 -5.35 4.43
CA ILE A 265 7.11 -6.80 4.36
C ILE A 265 7.17 -7.21 2.90
N LYS A 266 8.06 -8.15 2.59
CA LYS A 266 8.11 -8.86 1.31
C LYS A 266 8.15 -10.37 1.55
N VAL A 267 7.12 -11.07 1.08
CA VAL A 267 7.16 -12.53 0.92
C VAL A 267 7.79 -12.86 -0.43
N MET A 268 8.86 -13.64 -0.41
CA MET A 268 9.75 -13.80 -1.56
C MET A 268 9.08 -14.44 -2.78
N ASP A 269 8.17 -15.38 -2.55
CA ASP A 269 7.41 -16.08 -3.61
C ASP A 269 6.09 -15.39 -3.99
N GLY A 270 5.80 -14.23 -3.39
CA GLY A 270 4.61 -13.43 -3.71
C GLY A 270 3.31 -13.88 -3.03
N SER A 271 3.35 -14.91 -2.16
CA SER A 271 2.14 -15.49 -1.54
C SER A 271 1.31 -14.47 -0.75
N LYS A 272 0.04 -14.29 -1.14
CA LYS A 272 -0.92 -13.41 -0.46
C LYS A 272 -1.24 -13.89 0.96
N MET A 273 -1.42 -15.20 1.14
CA MET A 273 -1.79 -15.77 2.43
C MET A 273 -0.63 -15.70 3.42
N ALA A 274 0.59 -16.00 2.96
CA ALA A 274 1.78 -15.87 3.79
C ALA A 274 2.01 -14.41 4.19
N LYS A 275 1.79 -13.46 3.27
CA LYS A 275 1.88 -12.03 3.55
C LYS A 275 0.97 -11.61 4.70
N THR A 276 -0.29 -12.04 4.68
CA THR A 276 -1.23 -11.76 5.78
C THR A 276 -0.75 -12.37 7.09
N ALA A 277 -0.29 -13.62 7.06
CA ALA A 277 0.19 -14.31 8.25
C ALA A 277 1.39 -13.64 8.92
N VAL A 278 2.42 -13.30 8.13
CA VAL A 278 3.58 -12.58 8.68
C VAL A 278 3.21 -11.18 9.15
N SER A 279 2.22 -10.52 8.54
CA SER A 279 1.76 -9.21 9.00
C SER A 279 1.18 -9.29 10.41
N ILE A 280 0.27 -10.23 10.66
CA ILE A 280 -0.33 -10.44 11.98
C ILE A 280 0.76 -10.78 13.02
N HIS A 281 1.66 -11.71 12.66
CA HIS A 281 2.78 -12.11 13.52
C HIS A 281 3.67 -10.94 13.94
N LEU A 282 4.07 -10.11 12.98
CA LEU A 282 4.93 -8.96 13.24
C LEU A 282 4.21 -7.87 14.05
N LEU A 283 2.93 -7.62 13.78
CA LEU A 283 2.15 -6.66 14.55
C LEU A 283 1.99 -7.09 16.01
N LYS A 284 1.87 -8.40 16.29
CA LYS A 284 1.89 -8.93 17.66
C LYS A 284 3.24 -8.72 18.32
N GLN A 285 4.34 -9.05 17.64
CA GLN A 285 5.69 -8.87 18.17
C GLN A 285 6.00 -7.40 18.51
N LEU A 286 5.55 -6.49 17.65
CA LEU A 286 5.73 -5.05 17.85
C LEU A 286 4.76 -4.45 18.88
N GLY A 287 3.76 -5.20 19.33
CA GLY A 287 2.71 -4.69 20.22
C GLY A 287 1.80 -3.66 19.57
N TRP A 288 1.75 -3.59 18.22
CA TRP A 288 0.91 -2.63 17.49
C TRP A 288 -0.57 -3.02 17.48
N ILE A 289 -0.87 -4.29 17.75
CA ILE A 289 -2.22 -4.80 17.95
C ILE A 289 -2.30 -5.51 19.30
N ASN A 290 -3.43 -5.34 19.99
CA ASN A 290 -3.69 -6.05 21.25
C ASN A 290 -4.06 -7.53 21.01
N PRO A 291 -4.00 -8.39 22.04
CA PRO A 291 -4.29 -9.82 21.90
C PRO A 291 -5.67 -10.15 21.32
N THR A 292 -6.70 -9.36 21.65
CA THR A 292 -8.07 -9.56 21.13
C THR A 292 -8.13 -9.30 19.63
N VAL A 293 -7.54 -8.19 19.17
CA VAL A 293 -7.44 -7.86 17.73
C VAL A 293 -6.64 -8.92 16.99
N ALA A 294 -5.51 -9.35 17.57
CA ALA A 294 -4.69 -10.42 17.01
C ALA A 294 -5.52 -11.70 16.82
N GLN A 295 -6.24 -12.15 17.85
CA GLN A 295 -7.07 -13.35 17.78
C GLN A 295 -8.14 -13.24 16.68
N SER A 296 -8.87 -12.12 16.60
CA SER A 296 -9.90 -11.94 15.56
C SER A 296 -9.32 -11.98 14.14
N LEU A 297 -8.12 -11.39 13.94
CA LEU A 297 -7.41 -11.47 12.66
C LEU A 297 -6.93 -12.89 12.37
N GLU A 298 -6.44 -13.62 13.38
CA GLU A 298 -5.96 -14.99 13.22
C GLU A 298 -7.08 -15.95 12.80
N GLU A 299 -8.23 -15.86 13.47
CA GLU A 299 -9.43 -16.64 13.14
C GLU A 299 -9.91 -16.36 11.71
N SER A 300 -9.84 -15.10 11.28
CA SER A 300 -10.32 -14.66 9.97
C SER A 300 -9.38 -15.01 8.81
N PHE A 301 -8.05 -15.02 9.05
CA PHE A 301 -7.07 -15.02 7.96
C PHE A 301 -6.03 -16.15 8.02
N LEU A 302 -5.82 -16.82 9.16
CA LEU A 302 -4.83 -17.92 9.24
C LEU A 302 -5.43 -19.30 9.02
N SER A 303 -6.75 -19.43 9.08
CA SER A 303 -7.46 -20.67 8.74
C SER A 303 -7.72 -20.72 7.24
N VAL A 304 -6.90 -21.48 6.51
CA VAL A 304 -7.01 -21.61 5.03
C VAL A 304 -8.08 -22.63 4.64
N GLY A 305 -8.32 -23.61 5.50
CA GLY A 305 -9.37 -24.60 5.33
C GLY A 305 -9.60 -25.38 6.62
N LYS A 306 -10.52 -26.36 6.58
CA LYS A 306 -10.91 -27.15 7.77
C LYS A 306 -9.73 -27.82 8.49
N TYR A 307 -8.70 -28.19 7.74
CA TYR A 307 -7.54 -28.96 8.20
C TYR A 307 -6.22 -28.25 7.91
N SER A 308 -6.26 -26.96 7.54
CA SER A 308 -5.08 -26.24 7.05
C SER A 308 -4.99 -24.85 7.65
N ARG A 309 -3.82 -24.54 8.20
CA ARG A 309 -3.55 -23.25 8.86
C ARG A 309 -2.16 -22.72 8.52
N LEU A 310 -1.99 -21.41 8.67
CA LEU A 310 -0.71 -20.74 8.53
C LEU A 310 -0.08 -20.49 9.90
N GLU A 311 1.23 -20.69 10.00
CA GLU A 311 2.01 -20.43 11.20
C GLU A 311 3.27 -19.66 10.84
N ALA A 312 3.48 -18.49 11.43
CA ALA A 312 4.66 -17.68 11.22
C ALA A 312 5.71 -17.97 12.30
N VAL A 313 6.97 -18.13 11.89
CA VAL A 313 8.08 -18.50 12.75
C VAL A 313 9.25 -17.53 12.53
N GLY A 314 9.90 -17.13 13.62
CA GLY A 314 11.01 -16.18 13.62
C GLY A 314 10.64 -14.83 14.22
N GLU A 315 11.63 -13.97 14.42
CA GLU A 315 11.47 -12.69 15.12
C GLU A 315 12.23 -11.58 14.42
N LEU A 316 11.75 -10.34 14.58
CA LEU A 316 12.53 -9.16 14.21
C LEU A 316 13.79 -9.08 15.09
N SER A 317 14.92 -8.76 14.45
CA SER A 317 16.17 -8.46 15.13
C SER A 317 16.35 -6.94 15.19
N LEU A 318 16.75 -6.40 16.35
CA LEU A 318 17.11 -4.99 16.47
C LEU A 318 18.30 -4.67 15.55
N ALA A 319 18.26 -3.47 14.98
CA ALA A 319 19.23 -2.95 14.04
C ALA A 319 20.48 -2.35 14.71
#